data_AF-A0A6C0B3Y4-F1
#
_entry.id   AF-A0A6C0B3Y4-F1
#
_cell.length_a   1.000
_cell.length_b   1.000
_cell.length_c   1.000
_cell.angle_alpha   90.00
_cell.angle_beta   90.00
_cell.angle_gamma   90.00
#
_symmetry.space_group_name_H-M   'P 1'
#
loop_
_entity.id
_entity.type
_entity.pdbx_description
1 polymer ?
#
loop_
_entity_poly.entity_id
_entity_poly.type
_entity_poly.pdbx_seq_one_letter_code
_entity_poly.pdbx_strand_id
1 'polypeptide(L)'
;MGYSELVKDQIYNDAETAKLNDICMKYKLNKDILLVNVNPKTNKIEKFNLKTGVAAQGRQFNKKDIKPFKIRAGTGSRDGKYRGVGGFNIENEVYTALKRDISLDLCHLRSAGIVFGKLCPAKMTSSLFKKIKMNITKNKQCLLVGISKNAIENTKRPISIKNNTVYFANNTNRNIADMTLHFNDLYSNIAGILSISDEYISQKSTGLVTFINAGVRIKCFNPTDIKKCLISKELGIHLLKILGLDAKSFCNVFNNYANNNFSDIKLIAEKHNRKFNFINGDTDNKDFCNNLQKLIRKSMGNGNSIISHRINNKDIIYKTSDKNIKLLSYQSYYGGKKKTGKRVDIEVKTDNMIFIFNIRSKSGGIYPTHLMCDFKYY
;
A
#
# COMPACT_ATOMS: atom_id res chain seq x y z
N MET A 1 -6.95 -29.60 13.75
CA MET A 1 -6.22 -28.78 12.76
C MET A 1 -5.25 -27.92 13.54
N GLY A 2 -3.95 -28.23 13.45
CA GLY A 2 -2.92 -27.47 14.15
C GLY A 2 -2.82 -26.08 13.56
N TYR A 3 -3.02 -25.07 14.40
CA TYR A 3 -2.73 -23.69 14.07
C TYR A 3 -1.20 -23.52 14.04
N SER A 4 -0.65 -23.00 12.95
CA SER A 4 0.65 -22.35 13.03
C SER A 4 0.41 -20.97 13.63
N GLU A 5 0.52 -20.87 14.95
CA GLU A 5 0.67 -19.56 15.59
C GLU A 5 1.95 -18.93 15.04
N LEU A 6 1.88 -17.65 14.69
CA LEU A 6 3.06 -16.80 14.64
C LEU A 6 3.63 -16.80 16.05
N VAL A 7 4.59 -17.69 16.32
CA VAL A 7 5.35 -17.67 17.56
C VAL A 7 6.19 -16.40 17.52
N LYS A 8 5.62 -15.32 18.06
CA LYS A 8 6.41 -14.16 18.45
C LYS A 8 7.26 -14.60 19.64
N ASP A 9 8.57 -14.51 19.43
CA ASP A 9 9.62 -14.62 20.43
C ASP A 9 9.68 -15.98 21.16
N GLN A 10 9.95 -17.06 20.42
CA GLN A 10 10.73 -18.14 21.02
C GLN A 10 12.20 -17.71 21.06
N ILE A 11 12.74 -17.57 22.26
CA ILE A 11 14.16 -17.29 22.50
C ILE A 11 14.91 -18.58 22.16
N TYR A 12 15.43 -18.67 20.93
CA TYR A 12 16.36 -19.72 20.53
C TYR A 12 17.60 -19.66 21.42
N ASN A 13 18.11 -20.80 21.87
CA ASN A 13 19.42 -20.82 22.53
C ASN A 13 20.55 -20.52 21.52
N ASP A 14 21.76 -20.26 22.01
CA ASP A 14 22.88 -19.84 21.16
C ASP A 14 23.24 -20.87 20.08
N ALA A 15 23.09 -22.16 20.38
CA ALA A 15 23.36 -23.25 19.43
C ALA A 15 22.29 -23.33 18.32
N GLU A 16 21.02 -23.09 18.66
CA GLU A 16 19.91 -23.01 17.71
C GLU A 16 20.02 -21.76 16.83
N THR A 17 20.37 -20.62 17.43
CA THR A 17 20.62 -19.37 16.71
C THR A 17 21.77 -19.50 15.72
N ALA A 18 22.86 -20.15 16.13
CA ALA A 18 24.02 -20.40 15.27
C ALA A 18 23.67 -21.32 14.09
N LYS A 19 22.95 -22.42 14.32
CA LYS A 19 22.48 -23.31 13.25
C LYS A 19 21.51 -22.63 12.29
N LEU A 20 20.59 -21.83 12.81
CA LEU A 20 19.64 -21.08 11.98
C LEU A 20 20.38 -20.04 11.12
N ASN A 21 21.37 -19.35 11.68
CA ASN A 21 22.20 -18.38 10.96
C ASN A 21 23.05 -19.07 9.87
N ASP A 22 23.63 -20.24 10.15
CA ASP A 22 24.39 -21.02 9.16
C ASP A 22 23.50 -21.46 7.99
N ILE A 23 22.29 -21.96 8.28
CA ILE A 23 21.28 -22.29 7.25
C ILE A 23 20.89 -21.04 6.45
N CYS A 24 20.64 -19.91 7.12
CA CYS A 24 20.30 -18.66 6.44
C CYS A 24 21.43 -18.16 5.53
N MET A 25 22.69 -18.24 5.98
CA MET A 25 23.85 -17.87 5.17
C MET A 25 24.06 -18.82 3.99
N LYS A 26 24.05 -20.13 4.25
CA LYS A 26 24.26 -21.17 3.23
C LYS A 26 23.24 -21.10 2.09
N TYR A 27 21.99 -20.76 2.39
CA TYR A 27 20.90 -20.72 1.41
C TYR A 27 20.41 -19.31 1.07
N LYS A 28 21.10 -18.27 1.55
CA LYS A 28 20.76 -16.85 1.33
C LYS A 28 19.31 -16.49 1.72
N LEU A 29 18.83 -17.06 2.82
CA LEU A 29 17.46 -16.85 3.34
C LEU A 29 17.41 -15.66 4.30
N ASN A 30 16.28 -14.94 4.31
CA ASN A 30 16.01 -13.93 5.34
C ASN A 30 15.42 -14.62 6.58
N LYS A 31 16.04 -14.41 7.74
CA LYS A 31 15.67 -15.03 9.02
C LYS A 31 14.27 -14.60 9.51
N ASP A 32 13.80 -13.42 9.13
CA ASP A 32 12.53 -12.84 9.60
C ASP A 32 11.27 -13.52 9.01
N ILE A 33 11.44 -14.46 8.09
CA ILE A 33 10.36 -15.11 7.33
C ILE A 33 10.32 -16.64 7.51
N LEU A 34 11.14 -17.20 8.42
CA LEU A 34 11.18 -18.63 8.67
C LEU A 34 10.16 -19.05 9.75
N LEU A 35 9.26 -19.98 9.39
CA LEU A 35 8.47 -20.73 10.36
C LEU A 35 9.20 -22.06 10.61
N VAL A 36 9.78 -22.23 11.80
CA VAL A 36 10.46 -23.46 12.20
C VAL A 36 9.76 -24.03 13.42
N ASN A 37 9.49 -25.34 13.42
CA ASN A 37 9.05 -26.05 14.62
C ASN A 37 10.19 -26.94 15.09
N VAL A 38 10.70 -26.69 16.30
CA VAL A 38 11.74 -27.50 16.94
C VAL A 38 11.04 -28.42 17.93
N ASN A 39 11.25 -29.73 17.77
CA ASN A 39 10.69 -30.69 18.74
C ASN A 39 11.43 -30.54 20.08
N PRO A 40 10.75 -30.12 21.16
CA PRO A 40 11.39 -29.80 22.43
C PRO A 40 11.96 -31.03 23.16
N LYS A 41 11.59 -32.25 22.75
CA LYS A 41 12.11 -33.48 23.35
C LYS A 41 13.38 -33.98 22.67
N THR A 42 13.59 -33.65 21.40
CA THR A 42 14.68 -34.20 20.59
C THR A 42 15.68 -33.15 20.13
N ASN A 43 15.39 -31.86 20.30
CA ASN A 43 16.17 -30.73 19.77
C ASN A 43 16.48 -30.86 18.26
N LYS A 44 15.60 -31.54 17.51
CA LYS A 44 15.67 -31.67 16.06
C LYS A 44 14.61 -30.82 15.40
N ILE A 45 14.99 -30.18 14.29
CA ILE A 45 14.06 -29.52 13.36
C ILE A 45 13.35 -30.62 12.58
N GLU A 46 12.04 -30.79 12.79
CA GLU A 46 11.26 -31.79 12.07
C GLU A 46 10.76 -31.20 10.74
N LYS A 47 11.11 -31.85 9.61
CA LYS A 47 10.53 -31.54 8.30
C LYS A 47 9.04 -31.90 8.31
N PHE A 48 8.20 -31.04 7.73
CA PHE A 48 6.83 -31.42 7.40
C PHE A 48 6.86 -32.60 6.41
N ASN A 49 6.45 -33.78 6.89
CA ASN A 49 6.46 -35.04 6.16
C ASN A 49 5.58 -35.02 4.90
N LEU A 50 6.18 -35.39 3.76
CA LEU A 50 5.54 -36.08 2.62
C LEU A 50 6.41 -37.32 2.36
N LYS A 51 6.01 -38.60 2.31
CA LYS A 51 4.81 -39.45 2.57
C LYS A 51 5.39 -40.71 3.31
N THR A 52 4.69 -41.64 3.96
CA THR A 52 3.53 -42.49 3.61
C THR A 52 3.12 -43.26 4.88
N GLY A 53 1.81 -43.40 5.14
CA GLY A 53 1.27 -44.41 6.05
C GLY A 53 1.24 -44.04 7.54
N VAL A 54 0.06 -44.24 8.15
CA VAL A 54 -0.30 -44.04 9.55
C VAL A 54 -0.61 -42.58 9.95
N ALA A 55 -1.92 -42.29 10.01
CA ALA A 55 -2.44 -41.06 10.57
C ALA A 55 -2.05 -40.93 12.05
N ALA A 56 -1.40 -39.81 12.41
CA ALA A 56 -1.25 -39.45 13.81
C ALA A 56 -2.64 -39.22 14.40
N GLN A 57 -2.98 -39.98 15.45
CA GLN A 57 -4.19 -39.77 16.23
C GLN A 57 -4.17 -38.36 16.83
N GLY A 58 -4.93 -37.45 16.23
CA GLY A 58 -5.12 -36.12 16.79
C GLY A 58 -5.86 -36.24 18.12
N ARG A 59 -5.29 -35.68 19.20
CA ARG A 59 -6.06 -35.45 20.42
C ARG A 59 -7.24 -34.54 20.08
N GLN A 60 -8.45 -35.03 20.32
CA GLN A 60 -9.64 -34.18 20.38
C GLN A 60 -9.50 -33.28 21.62
N PHE A 61 -9.47 -31.97 21.40
CA PHE A 61 -9.70 -31.01 22.48
C PHE A 61 -11.21 -30.84 22.64
N ASN A 62 -11.70 -30.99 23.86
CA ASN A 62 -13.08 -30.70 24.16
C ASN A 62 -13.27 -29.18 24.23
N LYS A 63 -14.44 -28.68 23.81
CA LYS A 63 -14.79 -27.24 23.84
C LYS A 63 -14.61 -26.59 25.24
N LYS A 64 -14.55 -27.42 26.28
CA LYS A 64 -14.34 -27.10 27.69
C LYS A 64 -12.88 -26.69 28.00
N ASP A 65 -11.92 -27.13 27.17
CA ASP A 65 -10.48 -26.94 27.38
C ASP A 65 -9.98 -25.58 26.85
N ILE A 66 -10.83 -24.84 26.13
CA ILE A 66 -10.54 -23.52 25.59
C ILE A 66 -10.99 -22.48 26.63
N LYS A 67 -10.06 -21.93 27.41
CA LYS A 67 -10.36 -20.77 28.26
C LYS A 67 -10.75 -19.57 27.37
N PRO A 68 -11.85 -18.86 27.65
CA PRO A 68 -12.28 -17.73 26.84
C PRO A 68 -11.26 -16.61 26.94
N PHE A 69 -10.50 -16.34 25.86
CA PHE A 69 -9.70 -15.14 25.77
C PHE A 69 -10.57 -14.00 25.25
N LYS A 70 -10.50 -12.85 25.93
CA LYS A 70 -11.21 -11.63 25.54
C LYS A 70 -10.46 -10.97 24.39
N ILE A 71 -11.01 -10.99 23.18
CA ILE A 71 -10.54 -10.15 22.08
C ILE A 71 -10.90 -8.70 22.45
N ARG A 72 -9.90 -7.86 22.70
CA ARG A 72 -10.09 -6.41 22.81
C ARG A 72 -9.91 -5.80 21.43
N ALA A 73 -10.93 -5.09 20.95
CA ALA A 73 -10.79 -4.22 19.78
C ALA A 73 -9.70 -3.17 20.06
N GLY A 74 -8.83 -2.91 19.08
CA GLY A 74 -7.84 -1.85 19.20
C GLY A 74 -8.52 -0.51 19.50
N THR A 75 -7.89 0.31 20.33
CA THR A 75 -8.35 1.68 20.56
C THR A 75 -8.11 2.47 19.27
N GLY A 76 -9.12 2.50 18.41
CA GLY A 76 -9.18 3.42 17.27
C GLY A 76 -8.88 4.86 17.72
N SER A 77 -8.48 5.70 16.77
CA SER A 77 -8.14 7.11 16.98
C SER A 77 -9.02 7.78 18.05
N ARG A 78 -8.41 8.23 19.16
CA ARG A 78 -9.04 9.23 20.05
C ARG A 78 -9.55 10.36 19.15
N ASP A 79 -10.85 10.65 19.24
CA ASP A 79 -11.59 11.69 18.52
C ASP A 79 -12.02 11.41 17.06
N GLY A 80 -11.80 10.20 16.55
CA GLY A 80 -12.35 9.80 15.25
C GLY A 80 -13.82 9.38 15.33
N LYS A 81 -14.77 10.32 15.43
CA LYS A 81 -16.17 10.01 15.07
C LYS A 81 -16.16 9.51 13.61
N TYR A 82 -16.50 8.24 13.42
CA TYR A 82 -16.55 7.52 12.14
C TYR A 82 -17.42 8.23 11.10
N ARG A 83 -16.87 9.24 10.41
CA ARG A 83 -17.51 9.87 9.25
C ARG A 83 -17.30 8.97 8.03
N GLY A 84 -18.18 7.99 7.86
CA GLY A 84 -18.29 7.19 6.63
C GLY A 84 -18.29 5.68 6.88
N VAL A 85 -19.39 5.14 7.43
CA VAL A 85 -19.58 3.69 7.70
C VAL A 85 -19.49 2.83 6.42
N GLY A 86 -19.69 3.42 5.24
CA GLY A 86 -19.74 2.70 3.96
C GLY A 86 -18.42 2.05 3.53
N GLY A 87 -17.27 2.69 3.74
CA GLY A 87 -15.97 2.14 3.32
C GLY A 87 -15.63 0.84 4.07
N PHE A 88 -15.75 0.87 5.39
CA PHE A 88 -15.49 -0.28 6.26
C PHE A 88 -16.47 -1.43 6.02
N ASN A 89 -17.75 -1.13 5.78
CA ASN A 89 -18.74 -2.15 5.44
C ASN A 89 -18.40 -2.86 4.12
N ILE A 90 -17.99 -2.11 3.11
CA ILE A 90 -17.57 -2.66 1.82
C ILE A 90 -16.29 -3.50 1.97
N GLU A 91 -15.31 -3.04 2.75
CA GLU A 91 -14.10 -3.82 3.05
C GLU A 91 -14.42 -5.16 3.72
N ASN A 92 -15.34 -5.16 4.69
CA ASN A 92 -15.78 -6.37 5.37
C ASN A 92 -16.55 -7.33 4.46
N GLU A 93 -17.44 -6.78 3.62
CA GLU A 93 -18.20 -7.54 2.64
C GLU A 93 -17.26 -8.22 1.63
N VAL A 94 -16.33 -7.45 1.05
CA VAL A 94 -15.33 -7.95 0.10
C VAL A 94 -14.45 -9.02 0.73
N TYR A 95 -13.93 -8.79 1.94
CA TYR A 95 -13.14 -9.79 2.64
C TYR A 95 -13.92 -11.10 2.84
N THR A 96 -15.17 -11.00 3.27
CA THR A 96 -16.02 -12.17 3.55
C THR A 96 -16.30 -12.94 2.25
N ALA A 97 -16.60 -12.23 1.16
CA ALA A 97 -16.80 -12.82 -0.15
C ALA A 97 -15.53 -13.54 -0.66
N LEU A 98 -14.37 -12.89 -0.58
CA LEU A 98 -13.09 -13.49 -0.99
C LEU A 98 -12.71 -14.69 -0.13
N LYS A 99 -12.89 -14.60 1.20
CA LYS A 99 -12.62 -15.72 2.10
C LYS A 99 -13.50 -16.94 1.79
N ARG A 100 -14.77 -16.72 1.47
CA ARG A 100 -15.69 -17.78 1.03
C ARG A 100 -15.22 -18.40 -0.29
N ASP A 101 -14.92 -17.57 -1.28
CA ASP A 101 -14.49 -18.05 -2.62
C ASP A 101 -13.17 -18.82 -2.56
N ILE A 102 -12.19 -18.35 -1.80
CA ILE A 102 -10.91 -19.06 -1.58
C ILE A 102 -11.16 -20.41 -0.90
N SER A 103 -12.01 -20.45 0.11
CA SER A 103 -12.36 -21.70 0.81
C SER A 103 -13.02 -22.72 -0.14
N LEU A 104 -13.90 -22.26 -1.03
CA LEU A 104 -14.53 -23.11 -2.04
C LEU A 104 -13.53 -23.62 -3.07
N ASP A 105 -12.64 -22.75 -3.58
CA ASP A 105 -11.57 -23.11 -4.52
C ASP A 105 -10.65 -24.20 -3.92
N LEU A 106 -10.27 -24.05 -2.65
CA LEU A 106 -9.46 -25.04 -1.91
C LEU A 106 -10.20 -26.35 -1.67
N CYS A 107 -11.51 -26.32 -1.38
CA CYS A 107 -12.32 -27.51 -1.18
C CYS A 107 -12.39 -28.34 -2.47
N HIS A 108 -12.66 -27.70 -3.61
CA HIS A 108 -12.71 -28.37 -4.90
C HIS A 108 -11.38 -29.03 -5.29
N LEU A 109 -10.25 -28.36 -5.03
CA LEU A 109 -8.91 -28.94 -5.30
C LEU A 109 -8.67 -30.21 -4.47
N ARG A 110 -9.10 -30.24 -3.20
CA ARG A 110 -8.97 -31.42 -2.33
C ARG A 110 -9.86 -32.56 -2.78
N SER A 111 -11.12 -32.28 -3.09
CA SER A 111 -12.10 -33.31 -3.51
C SER A 111 -11.75 -33.93 -4.87
N ALA A 112 -11.05 -33.21 -5.74
CA ALA A 112 -10.61 -33.73 -7.03
C ALA A 112 -9.35 -34.62 -6.95
N GLY A 113 -8.73 -34.77 -5.78
CA GLY A 113 -7.46 -35.50 -5.65
C GLY A 113 -6.29 -34.86 -6.39
N ILE A 114 -6.47 -33.62 -6.88
CA ILE A 114 -5.50 -32.90 -7.72
C ILE A 114 -4.45 -32.26 -6.80
N VAL A 115 -3.30 -32.92 -6.72
CA VAL A 115 -2.05 -32.32 -6.23
C VAL A 115 -1.41 -31.63 -7.44
N PHE A 116 -1.69 -30.32 -7.60
CA PHE A 116 -1.13 -29.44 -8.63
C PHE A 116 -1.42 -29.83 -10.10
N GLY A 117 -2.51 -29.30 -10.67
CA GLY A 117 -2.67 -29.29 -12.14
C GLY A 117 -4.11 -29.13 -12.63
N LYS A 118 -4.35 -28.08 -13.41
CA LYS A 118 -5.60 -27.72 -14.13
C LYS A 118 -6.87 -27.54 -13.27
N LEU A 119 -7.19 -26.27 -13.05
CA LEU A 119 -8.46 -25.78 -12.48
C LEU A 119 -9.66 -26.17 -13.35
N CYS A 120 -10.58 -26.96 -12.78
CA CYS A 120 -11.98 -26.90 -13.18
C CYS A 120 -12.60 -25.62 -12.60
N PRO A 121 -13.21 -24.73 -13.39
CA PRO A 121 -13.81 -23.50 -12.88
C PRO A 121 -15.05 -23.87 -12.06
N ALA A 122 -14.95 -23.78 -10.73
CA ALA A 122 -16.13 -23.84 -9.88
C ALA A 122 -17.10 -22.72 -10.30
N LYS A 123 -18.32 -23.11 -10.72
CA LYS A 123 -19.42 -22.22 -11.15
C LYS A 123 -19.83 -21.17 -10.10
N MET A 124 -19.28 -21.21 -8.89
CA MET A 124 -19.69 -20.40 -7.73
C MET A 124 -18.71 -19.31 -7.27
N THR A 125 -17.63 -19.04 -8.01
CA THR A 125 -16.68 -17.98 -7.66
C THR A 125 -17.19 -16.60 -8.07
N SER A 126 -17.09 -15.61 -7.16
CA SER A 126 -17.53 -14.24 -7.46
C SER A 126 -16.74 -13.63 -8.62
N SER A 127 -17.37 -12.68 -9.33
CA SER A 127 -16.71 -11.91 -10.39
C SER A 127 -15.45 -11.20 -9.88
N LEU A 128 -15.48 -10.73 -8.63
CA LEU A 128 -14.35 -10.10 -7.96
C LEU A 128 -13.17 -11.05 -7.79
N PHE A 129 -13.40 -12.26 -7.25
CA PHE A 129 -12.35 -13.25 -7.06
C PHE A 129 -11.70 -13.65 -8.39
N LYS A 130 -12.50 -13.84 -9.44
CA LYS A 130 -12.00 -14.11 -10.80
C LYS A 130 -11.07 -12.99 -11.29
N LYS A 131 -11.50 -11.73 -11.16
CA LYS A 131 -10.69 -10.56 -11.56
C LYS A 131 -9.39 -10.46 -10.77
N ILE A 132 -9.42 -10.69 -9.45
CA ILE A 132 -8.22 -10.71 -8.61
C ILE A 132 -7.28 -11.84 -9.03
N LYS A 133 -7.80 -13.06 -9.22
CA LYS A 133 -7.02 -14.23 -9.67
C LYS A 133 -6.34 -13.97 -11.01
N MET A 134 -7.03 -13.32 -11.96
CA MET A 134 -6.44 -12.92 -13.25
C MET A 134 -5.29 -11.92 -13.13
N ASN A 135 -5.26 -11.09 -12.08
CA ASN A 135 -4.18 -10.14 -11.80
C ASN A 135 -3.01 -10.77 -11.00
N ILE A 136 -3.12 -12.05 -10.65
CA ILE A 136 -2.07 -12.85 -10.03
C ILE A 136 -1.41 -13.71 -11.13
N THR A 137 -0.09 -13.87 -11.06
CA THR A 137 0.65 -14.73 -12.02
C THR A 137 0.11 -16.16 -12.01
N LYS A 138 -0.01 -16.81 -13.17
CA LYS A 138 -0.56 -18.18 -13.30
C LYS A 138 -0.01 -19.16 -12.28
N ASN A 139 1.30 -19.13 -12.00
CA ASN A 139 1.95 -20.00 -11.02
C ASN A 139 1.40 -19.77 -9.60
N LYS A 140 1.21 -18.51 -9.18
CA LYS A 140 0.64 -18.17 -7.87
C LYS A 140 -0.85 -18.45 -7.76
N GLN A 141 -1.61 -18.45 -8.86
CA GLN A 141 -3.07 -18.66 -8.81
C GLN A 141 -3.45 -20.01 -8.19
N CYS A 142 -2.65 -21.06 -8.41
CA CYS A 142 -2.86 -22.39 -7.82
C CYS A 142 -2.27 -22.53 -6.41
N LEU A 143 -1.57 -21.51 -5.94
CA LEU A 143 -0.86 -21.49 -4.65
C LEU A 143 -1.57 -20.65 -3.59
N LEU A 144 -2.69 -20.02 -3.95
CA LEU A 144 -3.46 -19.20 -3.03
C LEU A 144 -4.05 -20.07 -1.90
N VAL A 145 -3.68 -19.77 -0.66
CA VAL A 145 -4.05 -20.57 0.52
C VAL A 145 -4.92 -19.83 1.51
N GLY A 146 -5.00 -18.50 1.41
CA GLY A 146 -5.82 -17.73 2.34
C GLY A 146 -5.83 -16.24 2.08
N ILE A 147 -6.59 -15.56 2.92
CA ILE A 147 -6.68 -14.11 2.98
C ILE A 147 -6.78 -13.67 4.45
N SER A 148 -6.12 -12.57 4.79
CA SER A 148 -6.23 -11.91 6.08
C SER A 148 -6.59 -10.43 5.93
N LYS A 149 -7.20 -9.85 6.98
CA LYS A 149 -7.35 -8.40 7.09
C LYS A 149 -6.10 -7.80 7.70
N ASN A 150 -5.77 -6.60 7.26
CA ASN A 150 -4.74 -5.83 7.93
C ASN A 150 -5.23 -5.36 9.29
N ALA A 151 -4.46 -5.65 10.35
CA ALA A 151 -4.79 -5.24 11.71
C ALA A 151 -4.21 -3.87 12.09
N ILE A 152 -3.30 -3.33 11.27
CA ILE A 152 -2.59 -2.08 11.56
C ILE A 152 -3.29 -0.93 10.84
N GLU A 153 -4.24 -0.29 11.52
CA GLU A 153 -4.85 0.94 11.02
C GLU A 153 -3.89 2.14 11.14
N ASN A 154 -3.85 3.00 10.11
CA ASN A 154 -3.26 4.34 10.17
C ASN A 154 -1.78 4.44 10.61
N THR A 155 -0.88 3.74 9.91
CA THR A 155 0.56 3.99 10.08
C THR A 155 0.93 5.41 9.65
N LYS A 156 1.58 6.18 10.52
CA LYS A 156 2.13 7.50 10.16
C LYS A 156 3.14 7.34 9.02
N ARG A 157 3.07 8.24 8.03
CA ARG A 157 3.98 8.28 6.85
C ARG A 157 4.80 9.56 6.81
N PRO A 158 5.81 9.73 7.70
CA PRO A 158 6.66 10.91 7.70
C PRO A 158 7.37 11.11 6.36
N ILE A 159 7.34 12.33 5.86
CA ILE A 159 8.14 12.75 4.70
C ILE A 159 9.59 13.03 5.13
N SER A 160 10.54 12.68 4.26
CA SER A 160 11.98 12.87 4.41
C SER A 160 12.67 12.96 3.04
N ILE A 161 13.92 13.41 3.00
CA ILE A 161 14.81 13.24 1.84
C ILE A 161 15.85 12.19 2.16
N LYS A 162 16.13 11.32 1.18
CA LYS A 162 17.32 10.47 1.15
C LYS A 162 17.86 10.48 -0.27
N ASN A 163 19.16 10.67 -0.46
CA ASN A 163 19.83 10.66 -1.77
C ASN A 163 19.09 11.52 -2.81
N ASN A 164 18.80 12.77 -2.44
CA ASN A 164 18.10 13.74 -3.30
C ASN A 164 16.71 13.27 -3.81
N THR A 165 16.06 12.34 -3.11
CA THR A 165 14.73 11.83 -3.44
C THR A 165 13.82 11.96 -2.23
N VAL A 166 12.56 12.32 -2.44
CA VAL A 166 11.55 12.36 -1.37
C VAL A 166 11.09 10.95 -1.02
N TYR A 167 11.10 10.64 0.27
CA TYR A 167 10.68 9.35 0.83
C TYR A 167 9.58 9.53 1.86
N PHE A 168 8.64 8.59 1.85
CA PHE A 168 7.59 8.45 2.85
C PHE A 168 7.90 7.22 3.70
N ALA A 169 8.34 7.44 4.94
CA ALA A 169 8.64 6.35 5.86
C ALA A 169 7.40 5.51 6.11
N ASN A 170 7.58 4.19 6.28
CA ASN A 170 6.50 3.22 6.48
C ASN A 170 5.43 3.17 5.37
N ASN A 171 5.71 3.73 4.18
CA ASN A 171 4.82 3.64 3.03
C ASN A 171 5.06 2.33 2.26
N THR A 172 4.71 1.21 2.86
CA THR A 172 4.80 -0.13 2.24
C THR A 172 3.42 -0.61 1.84
N ASN A 173 3.32 -1.51 0.86
CA ASN A 173 2.06 -2.15 0.44
C ASN A 173 1.31 -2.73 1.64
N ARG A 174 2.04 -3.40 2.54
CA ARG A 174 1.50 -3.93 3.80
C ARG A 174 0.82 -2.86 4.66
N ASN A 175 1.34 -1.63 4.69
CA ASN A 175 0.79 -0.55 5.50
C ASN A 175 -0.27 0.31 4.78
N ILE A 176 -0.48 0.10 3.48
CA ILE A 176 -1.49 0.84 2.67
C ILE A 176 -2.62 -0.07 2.18
N ALA A 177 -2.48 -1.37 2.34
CA ALA A 177 -3.48 -2.36 1.96
C ALA A 177 -4.40 -2.71 3.12
N ASP A 178 -5.63 -3.07 2.77
CA ASP A 178 -6.69 -3.41 3.71
C ASP A 178 -6.73 -4.93 3.94
N MET A 179 -6.29 -5.71 2.96
CA MET A 179 -6.23 -7.18 3.02
C MET A 179 -4.91 -7.71 2.43
N THR A 180 -4.54 -8.92 2.85
CA THR A 180 -3.38 -9.64 2.32
C THR A 180 -3.81 -11.02 1.84
N LEU A 181 -3.48 -11.37 0.61
CA LEU A 181 -3.59 -12.72 0.05
C LEU A 181 -2.32 -13.49 0.34
N HIS A 182 -2.46 -14.73 0.80
CA HIS A 182 -1.36 -15.59 1.17
C HIS A 182 -1.21 -16.73 0.17
N PHE A 183 0.02 -16.96 -0.29
CA PHE A 183 0.34 -18.00 -1.26
C PHE A 183 1.40 -18.95 -0.69
N ASN A 184 1.23 -20.24 -0.89
CA ASN A 184 2.29 -21.21 -0.66
C ASN A 184 3.33 -21.07 -1.78
N ASP A 185 4.44 -20.39 -1.56
CA ASP A 185 5.46 -20.26 -2.58
C ASP A 185 6.30 -21.53 -2.67
N LEU A 186 6.43 -22.06 -3.90
CA LEU A 186 7.30 -23.17 -4.24
C LEU A 186 8.69 -22.68 -4.70
N TYR A 187 8.91 -21.37 -4.91
CA TYR A 187 10.20 -20.84 -5.35
C TYR A 187 11.31 -20.99 -4.31
N SER A 188 10.98 -21.08 -3.02
CA SER A 188 11.95 -21.30 -1.93
C SER A 188 12.11 -22.76 -1.53
N ASN A 189 11.80 -23.72 -2.42
CA ASN A 189 11.97 -25.15 -2.12
C ASN A 189 13.45 -25.61 -2.04
N ILE A 190 14.37 -24.67 -1.86
CA ILE A 190 15.72 -24.96 -1.42
C ILE A 190 15.60 -25.28 0.09
N ALA A 191 15.63 -26.58 0.42
CA ALA A 191 15.55 -27.16 1.76
C ALA A 191 14.17 -27.51 2.36
N GLY A 192 13.07 -27.44 1.60
CA GLY A 192 11.75 -27.89 2.07
C GLY A 192 11.03 -26.92 3.01
N ILE A 193 11.33 -25.63 2.90
CA ILE A 193 10.68 -24.56 3.66
C ILE A 193 9.63 -23.90 2.75
N LEU A 194 8.35 -24.06 3.11
CA LEU A 194 7.26 -23.30 2.49
C LEU A 194 7.41 -21.83 2.90
N SER A 195 7.75 -20.97 1.94
CA SER A 195 7.62 -19.53 2.13
C SER A 195 6.18 -19.11 1.82
N ILE A 196 5.58 -18.28 2.67
CA ILE A 196 4.33 -17.63 2.32
C ILE A 196 4.69 -16.35 1.60
N SER A 197 4.41 -16.28 0.29
CA SER A 197 4.45 -15.01 -0.42
C SER A 197 3.11 -14.30 -0.25
N ASP A 198 3.15 -12.97 -0.23
CA ASP A 198 1.97 -12.12 -0.04
C ASP A 198 1.68 -11.29 -1.29
N GLU A 199 0.39 -11.08 -1.56
CA GLU A 199 -0.08 -9.99 -2.42
C GLU A 199 -1.05 -9.13 -1.60
N TYR A 200 -0.98 -7.81 -1.80
CA TYR A 200 -1.70 -6.86 -0.96
C TYR A 200 -2.91 -6.28 -1.70
N ILE A 201 -4.09 -6.28 -1.09
CA ILE A 201 -5.30 -5.69 -1.66
C ILE A 201 -5.66 -4.40 -0.92
N SER A 202 -5.66 -3.28 -1.64
CA SER A 202 -6.26 -2.02 -1.18
C SER A 202 -7.68 -1.91 -1.73
N GLN A 203 -8.68 -2.09 -0.89
CA GLN A 203 -10.09 -2.00 -1.23
C GLN A 203 -10.58 -0.56 -1.06
N LYS A 204 -11.33 -0.06 -2.05
CA LYS A 204 -11.78 1.32 -2.12
C LYS A 204 -13.24 1.39 -2.56
N SER A 205 -13.99 2.30 -1.95
CA SER A 205 -15.42 2.50 -2.19
C SER A 205 -15.75 3.80 -2.91
N THR A 206 -14.75 4.67 -3.12
CA THR A 206 -14.90 5.98 -3.74
C THR A 206 -13.99 6.12 -4.96
N GLY A 207 -14.33 7.05 -5.85
CA GLY A 207 -13.59 7.28 -7.09
C GLY A 207 -12.24 7.97 -6.90
N LEU A 208 -12.07 8.76 -5.84
CA LEU A 208 -10.79 9.41 -5.51
C LEU A 208 -10.22 8.77 -4.24
N VAL A 209 -8.98 8.33 -4.33
CA VAL A 209 -8.27 7.66 -3.23
C VAL A 209 -6.92 8.29 -3.05
N THR A 210 -6.45 8.35 -1.80
CA THR A 210 -5.18 8.98 -1.43
C THR A 210 -4.11 7.94 -1.15
N PHE A 211 -2.99 7.97 -1.88
CA PHE A 211 -1.80 7.17 -1.60
C PHE A 211 -1.02 7.68 -0.38
N ILE A 212 -0.78 8.99 -0.32
CA ILE A 212 -0.06 9.64 0.79
C ILE A 212 -0.85 10.82 1.32
N ASN A 213 -0.82 10.98 2.64
CA ASN A 213 -1.34 12.15 3.34
C ASN A 213 -0.27 12.60 4.34
N ALA A 214 0.79 13.19 3.80
CA ALA A 214 2.02 13.47 4.54
C ALA A 214 1.96 14.87 5.17
N GLY A 215 2.27 14.97 6.46
CA GLY A 215 2.39 16.26 7.14
C GLY A 215 3.62 17.04 6.65
N VAL A 216 3.42 18.25 6.13
CA VAL A 216 4.48 19.09 5.55
C VAL A 216 4.72 20.41 6.29
N ARG A 217 3.82 20.79 7.21
CA ARG A 217 3.87 22.09 7.91
C ARG A 217 5.23 22.38 8.56
N ILE A 218 5.77 21.41 9.30
CA ILE A 218 6.98 21.63 10.11
C ILE A 218 8.24 21.40 9.27
N LYS A 219 8.23 20.35 8.44
CA LYS A 219 9.43 19.89 7.73
C LYS A 219 9.66 20.55 6.38
N CYS A 220 8.62 21.10 5.75
CA CYS A 220 8.69 21.66 4.41
C CYS A 220 8.24 23.12 4.38
N PHE A 221 7.04 23.39 4.88
CA PHE A 221 6.31 24.63 4.59
C PHE A 221 5.82 25.29 5.88
N ASN A 222 6.77 25.83 6.66
CA ASN A 222 6.43 26.56 7.89
C ASN A 222 5.66 27.85 7.51
N PRO A 223 4.56 28.18 8.20
CA PRO A 223 3.83 29.42 7.95
C PRO A 223 4.71 30.69 7.97
N THR A 224 5.72 30.76 8.84
CA THR A 224 6.62 31.92 8.93
C THR A 224 7.44 32.11 7.64
N ASP A 225 7.94 31.01 7.08
CA ASP A 225 8.70 31.00 5.83
C ASP A 225 7.82 31.42 4.65
N ILE A 226 6.59 30.91 4.60
CA ILE A 226 5.62 31.25 3.56
C ILE A 226 5.27 32.73 3.61
N LYS A 227 4.99 33.27 4.80
CA LYS A 227 4.70 34.70 4.99
C LYS A 227 5.83 35.59 4.50
N LYS A 228 7.08 35.17 4.68
CA LYS A 228 8.29 35.87 4.21
C LYS A 228 8.63 35.58 2.75
N CYS A 229 7.88 34.71 2.08
CA CYS A 229 8.18 34.18 0.74
C CYS A 229 9.60 33.57 0.62
N LEU A 230 10.10 32.98 1.70
CA LEU A 230 11.44 32.42 1.80
C LEU A 230 11.37 31.04 2.46
N ILE A 231 11.16 30.00 1.64
CA ILE A 231 11.18 28.60 2.12
C ILE A 231 12.61 28.22 2.48
N SER A 232 12.90 28.13 3.77
CA SER A 232 14.26 27.87 4.28
C SER A 232 14.59 26.38 4.38
N LYS A 233 13.56 25.53 4.47
CA LYS A 233 13.75 24.09 4.67
C LYS A 233 14.14 23.42 3.36
N GLU A 234 15.28 22.74 3.37
CA GLU A 234 15.80 21.94 2.24
C GLU A 234 14.73 21.00 1.66
N LEU A 235 13.99 20.30 2.53
CA LEU A 235 12.90 19.41 2.11
C LEU A 235 11.76 20.16 1.40
N GLY A 236 11.45 21.38 1.81
CA GLY A 236 10.45 22.22 1.14
C GLY A 236 10.93 22.69 -0.23
N ILE A 237 12.16 23.20 -0.32
CA ILE A 237 12.78 23.64 -1.57
C ILE A 237 12.81 22.49 -2.58
N HIS A 238 13.30 21.33 -2.14
CA HIS A 238 13.43 20.17 -3.01
C HIS A 238 12.08 19.63 -3.47
N LEU A 239 11.09 19.59 -2.58
CA LEU A 239 9.74 19.15 -2.94
C LEU A 239 9.10 20.06 -3.99
N LEU A 240 9.25 21.39 -3.86
CA LEU A 240 8.77 22.35 -4.86
C LEU A 240 9.47 22.14 -6.21
N LYS A 241 10.79 21.92 -6.20
CA LYS A 241 11.56 21.61 -7.41
C LYS A 241 11.08 20.34 -8.10
N ILE A 242 10.88 19.24 -7.35
CA ILE A 242 10.37 17.98 -7.90
C ILE A 242 8.98 18.17 -8.53
N LEU A 243 8.13 18.96 -7.88
CA LEU A 243 6.77 19.24 -8.36
C LEU A 243 6.73 20.30 -9.47
N GLY A 244 7.86 20.91 -9.84
CA GLY A 244 7.94 21.94 -10.88
C GLY A 244 7.30 23.27 -10.48
N LEU A 245 7.26 23.58 -9.19
CA LEU A 245 6.64 24.78 -8.64
C LEU A 245 7.68 25.87 -8.35
N ASP A 246 7.37 27.09 -8.77
CA ASP A 246 8.06 28.30 -8.31
C ASP A 246 7.73 28.60 -6.84
N ALA A 247 8.77 28.79 -6.03
CA ALA A 247 8.63 28.95 -4.58
C ALA A 247 8.00 30.30 -4.18
N LYS A 248 8.29 31.38 -4.89
CA LYS A 248 7.75 32.71 -4.58
C LYS A 248 6.25 32.76 -4.90
N SER A 249 5.86 32.30 -6.08
CA SER A 249 4.46 32.18 -6.49
C SER A 249 3.69 31.21 -5.62
N PHE A 250 4.33 30.11 -5.17
CA PHE A 250 3.73 29.19 -4.20
C PHE A 250 3.38 29.92 -2.90
N CYS A 251 4.31 30.69 -2.34
CA CYS A 251 4.08 31.45 -1.12
C CYS A 251 3.00 32.52 -1.31
N ASN A 252 3.06 33.25 -2.41
CA ASN A 252 2.12 34.32 -2.73
C ASN A 252 0.68 33.82 -2.84
N VAL A 253 0.42 32.59 -3.32
CA VAL A 253 -0.93 32.02 -3.31
C VAL A 253 -1.53 32.04 -1.90
N PHE A 254 -0.77 31.62 -0.89
CA PHE A 254 -1.28 31.55 0.48
C PHE A 254 -1.35 32.92 1.15
N ASN A 255 -0.37 33.79 0.91
CA ASN A 255 -0.35 35.14 1.49
C ASN A 255 -1.45 36.02 0.90
N ASN A 256 -1.66 35.98 -0.42
CA ASN A 256 -2.75 36.71 -1.06
C ASN A 256 -4.11 36.18 -0.64
N TYR A 257 -4.26 34.85 -0.46
CA TYR A 257 -5.48 34.30 0.12
C TYR A 257 -5.70 34.80 1.55
N ALA A 258 -4.66 34.87 2.38
CA ALA A 258 -4.77 35.38 3.75
C ALA A 258 -5.25 36.84 3.81
N ASN A 259 -4.90 37.63 2.79
CA ASN A 259 -5.25 39.03 2.66
C ASN A 259 -6.53 39.27 1.83
N ASN A 260 -7.24 38.20 1.42
CA ASN A 260 -8.41 38.25 0.53
C ASN A 260 -8.15 38.84 -0.88
N ASN A 261 -6.89 38.84 -1.33
CA ASN A 261 -6.49 39.33 -2.66
C ASN A 261 -6.66 38.23 -3.73
N PHE A 262 -7.90 37.81 -3.99
CA PHE A 262 -8.17 36.70 -4.91
C PHE A 262 -7.83 37.00 -6.38
N SER A 263 -7.88 38.27 -6.79
CA SER A 263 -7.43 38.73 -8.11
C SER A 263 -5.96 38.40 -8.34
N ASP A 264 -5.11 38.62 -7.33
CA ASP A 264 -3.68 38.39 -7.44
C ASP A 264 -3.36 36.89 -7.53
N ILE A 265 -4.14 36.05 -6.84
CA ILE A 265 -4.02 34.59 -7.00
C ILE A 265 -4.33 34.18 -8.44
N LYS A 266 -5.36 34.79 -9.06
CA LYS A 266 -5.73 34.51 -10.45
C LYS A 266 -4.61 34.92 -11.41
N LEU A 267 -4.00 36.09 -11.21
CA LEU A 267 -2.84 36.55 -11.99
C LEU A 267 -1.63 35.62 -11.83
N ILE A 268 -1.33 35.17 -10.60
CA ILE A 268 -0.28 34.18 -10.35
C ILE A 268 -0.57 32.89 -11.12
N ALA A 269 -1.82 32.41 -11.08
CA ALA A 269 -2.23 31.20 -11.77
C ALA A 269 -2.14 31.33 -13.30
N GLU A 270 -2.49 32.48 -13.87
CA GLU A 270 -2.36 32.73 -15.31
C GLU A 270 -0.90 32.77 -15.75
N LYS A 271 -0.01 33.32 -14.91
CA LYS A 271 1.42 33.42 -15.21
C LYS A 271 2.21 32.12 -14.96
N HIS A 272 1.85 31.35 -13.92
CA HIS A 272 2.69 30.25 -13.42
C HIS A 272 2.08 28.86 -13.56
N ASN A 273 0.79 28.72 -13.90
CA ASN A 273 0.26 27.41 -14.26
C ASN A 273 0.96 26.91 -15.52
N ARG A 274 1.47 25.70 -15.47
CA ARG A 274 2.15 25.05 -16.59
C ARG A 274 1.35 23.84 -17.03
N LYS A 275 1.41 23.54 -18.32
CA LYS A 275 0.85 22.33 -18.92
C LYS A 275 1.91 21.74 -19.84
N PHE A 276 2.20 20.46 -19.66
CA PHE A 276 3.13 19.72 -20.52
C PHE A 276 2.42 18.49 -21.09
N ASN A 277 2.61 18.24 -22.38
CA ASN A 277 2.40 16.95 -23.00
C ASN A 277 3.76 16.25 -23.21
N PHE A 278 4.04 15.24 -22.40
CA PHE A 278 5.31 14.52 -22.47
C PHE A 278 5.44 13.65 -23.73
N ILE A 279 4.32 13.34 -24.40
CA ILE A 279 4.34 12.56 -25.65
C ILE A 279 4.85 13.43 -26.82
N ASN A 280 4.53 14.71 -26.80
CA ASN A 280 4.87 15.66 -27.87
C ASN A 280 6.25 16.30 -27.69
N GLY A 281 6.98 15.97 -26.62
CA GLY A 281 8.28 16.59 -26.33
C GLY A 281 8.17 18.00 -25.72
N ASP A 282 7.03 18.39 -25.14
CA ASP A 282 6.84 19.73 -24.55
C ASP A 282 7.80 20.07 -23.40
N THR A 283 8.60 19.09 -22.94
CA THR A 283 9.68 19.33 -21.98
C THR A 283 10.83 18.33 -22.16
N ASP A 284 12.03 18.86 -22.37
CA ASP A 284 13.27 18.08 -22.44
C ASP A 284 13.97 17.95 -21.07
N ASN A 285 13.35 18.45 -20.00
CA ASN A 285 13.93 18.40 -18.66
C ASN A 285 13.82 16.99 -18.08
N LYS A 286 14.78 16.14 -18.47
CA LYS A 286 14.89 14.73 -18.02
C LYS A 286 14.93 14.61 -16.50
N ASP A 287 15.59 15.54 -15.81
CA ASP A 287 15.69 15.52 -14.36
C ASP A 287 14.34 15.75 -13.68
N PHE A 288 13.57 16.72 -14.16
CA PHE A 288 12.20 16.96 -13.69
C PHE A 288 11.32 15.72 -13.89
N CYS A 289 11.33 15.16 -15.10
CA CYS A 289 10.57 13.95 -15.43
C CYS A 289 10.95 12.78 -14.52
N ASN A 290 12.25 12.52 -14.36
CA ASN A 290 12.77 11.43 -13.52
C ASN A 290 12.39 11.61 -12.05
N ASN A 291 12.50 12.83 -11.53
CA ASN A 291 12.17 13.14 -10.15
C ASN A 291 10.67 13.03 -9.87
N LEU A 292 9.83 13.49 -10.80
CA LEU A 292 8.38 13.37 -10.72
C LEU A 292 7.94 11.90 -10.74
N GLN A 293 8.48 11.09 -11.67
CA GLN A 293 8.21 9.65 -11.70
C GLN A 293 8.67 8.96 -10.41
N LYS A 294 9.86 9.31 -9.88
CA LYS A 294 10.34 8.77 -8.59
C LYS A 294 9.37 9.13 -7.46
N LEU A 295 8.89 10.37 -7.38
CA LEU A 295 7.92 10.79 -6.37
C LEU A 295 6.60 10.01 -6.46
N ILE A 296 6.08 9.80 -7.67
CA ILE A 296 4.85 9.01 -7.89
C ILE A 296 5.08 7.57 -7.41
N ARG A 297 6.17 6.92 -7.85
CA ARG A 297 6.51 5.55 -7.41
C ARG A 297 6.60 5.45 -5.89
N LYS A 298 7.27 6.40 -5.23
CA LYS A 298 7.40 6.43 -3.76
C LYS A 298 6.07 6.71 -3.05
N SER A 299 5.16 7.46 -3.68
CA SER A 299 3.81 7.69 -3.16
C SER A 299 2.98 6.39 -3.17
N MET A 300 3.14 5.57 -4.21
CA MET A 300 2.49 4.25 -4.33
C MET A 300 3.09 3.16 -3.42
N GLY A 301 4.11 3.51 -2.62
CA GLY A 301 4.80 2.59 -1.72
C GLY A 301 5.87 1.75 -2.44
N ASN A 302 5.87 0.43 -2.22
CA ASN A 302 6.72 -0.50 -2.97
C ASN A 302 6.02 -1.08 -4.21
N GLY A 303 4.86 -0.55 -4.59
CA GLY A 303 4.33 -0.60 -5.96
C GLY A 303 3.94 -1.99 -6.47
N ASN A 304 3.57 -2.89 -5.57
CA ASN A 304 3.16 -4.29 -5.83
C ASN A 304 1.87 -4.61 -5.07
N SER A 305 0.86 -3.77 -5.25
CA SER A 305 -0.46 -3.93 -4.62
C SER A 305 -1.55 -4.02 -5.68
N ILE A 306 -2.52 -4.89 -5.42
CA ILE A 306 -3.79 -4.96 -6.13
C ILE A 306 -4.70 -3.90 -5.51
N ILE A 307 -5.24 -3.00 -6.32
CA ILE A 307 -6.22 -2.02 -5.88
C ILE A 307 -7.58 -2.46 -6.43
N SER A 308 -8.54 -2.61 -5.53
CA SER A 308 -9.90 -3.05 -5.83
C SER A 308 -10.88 -1.92 -5.53
N HIS A 309 -11.51 -1.39 -6.57
CA HIS A 309 -12.53 -0.35 -6.46
C HIS A 309 -13.91 -0.95 -6.65
N ARG A 310 -14.80 -0.75 -5.69
CA ARG A 310 -16.23 -0.99 -5.88
C ARG A 310 -16.93 0.35 -6.07
N ILE A 311 -17.25 0.69 -7.31
CA ILE A 311 -17.94 1.93 -7.69
C ILE A 311 -19.24 1.54 -8.37
N ASN A 312 -20.39 2.04 -7.88
CA ASN A 312 -21.71 1.73 -8.43
C ASN A 312 -21.94 0.22 -8.64
N ASN A 313 -21.60 -0.59 -7.63
CA ASN A 313 -21.65 -2.07 -7.64
C ASN A 313 -20.81 -2.77 -8.73
N LYS A 314 -19.89 -2.05 -9.38
CA LYS A 314 -18.92 -2.63 -10.31
C LYS A 314 -17.55 -2.68 -9.65
N ASP A 315 -16.96 -3.87 -9.66
CA ASP A 315 -15.60 -4.10 -9.18
C ASP A 315 -14.59 -3.84 -10.30
N ILE A 316 -13.70 -2.89 -10.09
CA ILE A 316 -12.58 -2.55 -10.98
C ILE A 316 -11.28 -2.88 -10.26
N ILE A 317 -10.47 -3.74 -10.88
CA ILE A 317 -9.21 -4.23 -10.31
C ILE A 317 -8.06 -3.67 -11.12
N TYR A 318 -7.07 -3.14 -10.41
CA TYR A 318 -5.82 -2.69 -10.98
C TYR A 318 -4.66 -3.29 -10.22
N LYS A 319 -3.58 -3.61 -10.93
CA LYS A 319 -2.33 -3.97 -10.30
C LYS A 319 -1.36 -2.81 -10.44
N THR A 320 -0.95 -2.26 -9.30
CA THR A 320 0.29 -1.49 -9.25
C THR A 320 1.40 -2.53 -9.40
N SER A 321 1.94 -2.68 -10.60
CA SER A 321 3.14 -3.50 -10.87
C SER A 321 4.16 -2.76 -11.73
N ASP A 322 3.75 -1.65 -12.36
CA ASP A 322 4.60 -0.96 -13.30
C ASP A 322 5.57 -0.04 -12.57
N LYS A 323 6.77 -0.58 -12.36
CA LYS A 323 7.98 0.22 -12.15
C LYS A 323 8.19 1.20 -13.32
N ASN A 324 7.55 1.00 -14.47
CA ASN A 324 7.68 1.81 -15.68
C ASN A 324 6.51 2.79 -15.86
N ILE A 325 6.29 3.67 -14.89
CA ILE A 325 5.31 4.75 -15.02
C ILE A 325 5.68 5.65 -16.19
N LYS A 326 4.88 5.61 -17.27
CA LYS A 326 5.01 6.53 -18.40
C LYS A 326 4.20 7.80 -18.12
N LEU A 327 4.88 8.94 -18.04
CA LEU A 327 4.20 10.23 -17.95
C LEU A 327 3.61 10.58 -19.32
N LEU A 328 2.34 11.00 -19.35
CA LEU A 328 1.64 11.43 -20.56
C LEU A 328 1.39 12.94 -20.54
N SER A 329 0.88 13.48 -19.43
CA SER A 329 0.77 14.93 -19.26
C SER A 329 0.95 15.39 -17.81
N TYR A 330 1.26 16.66 -17.65
CA TYR A 330 1.38 17.36 -16.38
C TYR A 330 0.62 18.67 -16.45
N GLN A 331 -0.02 19.06 -15.36
CA GLN A 331 -0.59 20.40 -15.20
C GLN A 331 -0.50 20.88 -13.76
N SER A 332 -0.02 22.11 -13.56
CA SER A 332 -0.04 22.79 -12.25
C SER A 332 -1.19 23.79 -12.14
N TYR A 333 -1.71 23.94 -10.92
CA TYR A 333 -2.82 24.83 -10.59
C TYR A 333 -2.53 25.60 -9.30
N TYR A 334 -1.88 26.77 -9.42
CA TYR A 334 -1.81 27.77 -8.37
C TYR A 334 -3.21 28.28 -8.06
N GLY A 335 -3.61 28.27 -6.79
CA GLY A 335 -4.99 28.58 -6.39
C GLY A 335 -6.00 27.44 -6.65
N GLY A 336 -5.52 26.24 -7.02
CA GLY A 336 -6.33 25.12 -7.48
C GLY A 336 -7.06 25.39 -8.80
N LYS A 337 -7.94 24.48 -9.23
CA LYS A 337 -8.62 24.58 -10.55
C LYS A 337 -9.43 25.87 -10.76
N LYS A 338 -9.92 26.49 -9.68
CA LYS A 338 -10.64 27.78 -9.72
C LYS A 338 -9.73 29.01 -9.67
N LYS A 339 -8.41 28.83 -9.50
CA LYS A 339 -7.39 29.90 -9.43
C LYS A 339 -7.56 30.92 -8.29
N THR A 340 -8.35 30.60 -7.26
CA THR A 340 -8.65 31.52 -6.14
C THR A 340 -8.56 30.84 -4.77
N GLY A 341 -8.20 29.57 -4.74
CA GLY A 341 -8.20 28.76 -3.51
C GLY A 341 -6.91 28.81 -2.71
N LYS A 342 -6.99 28.43 -1.44
CA LYS A 342 -5.86 28.19 -0.53
C LYS A 342 -5.16 26.84 -0.76
N ARG A 343 -4.73 26.59 -2.00
CA ARG A 343 -4.07 25.33 -2.38
C ARG A 343 -3.24 25.50 -3.65
N VAL A 344 -2.29 24.61 -3.83
CA VAL A 344 -1.62 24.38 -5.10
C VAL A 344 -1.78 22.90 -5.45
N ASP A 345 -2.35 22.64 -6.61
CA ASP A 345 -2.64 21.29 -7.09
C ASP A 345 -1.74 20.98 -8.31
N ILE A 346 -1.31 19.73 -8.45
CA ILE A 346 -0.61 19.23 -9.63
C ILE A 346 -1.33 17.97 -10.11
N GLU A 347 -1.77 17.96 -11.36
CA GLU A 347 -2.36 16.80 -12.02
C GLU A 347 -1.34 16.17 -12.96
N VAL A 348 -1.06 14.88 -12.79
CA VAL A 348 -0.12 14.11 -13.63
C VAL A 348 -0.85 12.91 -14.19
N LYS A 349 -1.02 12.89 -15.49
CA LYS A 349 -1.63 11.79 -16.24
C LYS A 349 -0.53 10.83 -16.67
N THR A 350 -0.68 9.57 -16.30
CA THR A 350 0.15 8.44 -16.72
C THR A 350 -0.64 7.53 -17.66
N ASP A 351 -0.02 6.48 -18.17
CA ASP A 351 -0.68 5.42 -18.95
C ASP A 351 -1.90 4.81 -18.25
N ASN A 352 -1.81 4.58 -16.94
CA ASN A 352 -2.80 3.82 -16.19
C ASN A 352 -3.64 4.68 -15.22
N MET A 353 -3.08 5.78 -14.71
CA MET A 353 -3.71 6.58 -13.65
C MET A 353 -3.51 8.09 -13.83
N ILE A 354 -4.41 8.87 -13.26
CA ILE A 354 -4.22 10.29 -12.99
C ILE A 354 -3.84 10.45 -11.52
N PHE A 355 -2.67 11.03 -11.26
CA PHE A 355 -2.22 11.41 -9.93
C PHE A 355 -2.50 12.89 -9.70
N ILE A 356 -2.97 13.25 -8.50
CA ILE A 356 -3.26 14.62 -8.12
C ILE A 356 -2.52 14.92 -6.82
N PHE A 357 -1.43 15.69 -6.91
CA PHE A 357 -0.73 16.17 -5.74
C PHE A 357 -1.38 17.46 -5.24
N ASN A 358 -1.89 17.47 -4.02
CA ASN A 358 -2.55 18.62 -3.43
C ASN A 358 -1.76 19.12 -2.22
N ILE A 359 -1.25 20.35 -2.29
CA ILE A 359 -0.58 21.02 -1.16
C ILE A 359 -1.58 22.00 -0.53
N ARG A 360 -2.10 21.65 0.65
CA ARG A 360 -3.18 22.41 1.30
C ARG A 360 -3.22 22.23 2.81
N SER A 361 -4.05 23.04 3.47
CA SER A 361 -4.43 22.76 4.85
C SER A 361 -5.55 21.71 4.91
N LYS A 362 -5.36 20.67 5.73
CA LYS A 362 -6.38 19.65 5.98
C LYS A 362 -7.48 20.12 6.94
N SER A 363 -7.15 20.99 7.88
CA SER A 363 -8.04 21.47 8.96
C SER A 363 -8.68 22.84 8.68
N GLY A 364 -8.74 23.24 7.40
CA GLY A 364 -9.34 24.52 7.02
C GLY A 364 -8.50 25.77 7.29
N GLY A 365 -7.28 25.65 7.85
CA GLY A 365 -6.35 26.77 7.94
C GLY A 365 -5.89 27.29 6.56
N ILE A 366 -5.20 28.42 6.54
CA ILE A 366 -4.69 29.03 5.29
C ILE A 366 -3.46 28.28 4.79
N TYR A 367 -2.44 28.18 5.64
CA TYR A 367 -1.14 27.62 5.28
C TYR A 367 -1.18 26.09 5.18
N PRO A 368 -0.40 25.50 4.26
CA PRO A 368 -0.44 24.08 4.00
C PRO A 368 0.04 23.28 5.19
N THR A 369 -0.72 22.23 5.50
CA THR A 369 -0.36 21.27 6.54
C THR A 369 -0.05 19.90 5.99
N HIS A 370 -0.56 19.59 4.80
CA HIS A 370 -0.41 18.28 4.17
C HIS A 370 -0.06 18.38 2.68
N LEU A 371 0.75 17.43 2.23
CA LEU A 371 0.85 17.01 0.85
C LEU A 371 0.01 15.74 0.71
N MET A 372 -1.00 15.79 -0.15
CA MET A 372 -1.77 14.62 -0.55
C MET A 372 -1.35 14.19 -1.95
N CYS A 373 -1.33 12.88 -2.22
CA CYS A 373 -1.26 12.33 -3.57
C CYS A 373 -2.51 11.48 -3.75
N ASP A 374 -3.50 12.07 -4.40
CA ASP A 374 -4.72 11.38 -4.77
C ASP A 374 -4.53 10.72 -6.13
N PHE A 375 -5.33 9.70 -6.43
CA PHE A 375 -5.35 9.08 -7.74
C PHE A 375 -6.75 8.67 -8.16
N LYS A 376 -6.93 8.56 -9.47
CA LYS A 376 -8.08 7.97 -10.14
C LYS A 376 -7.62 7.23 -11.40
N TYR A 377 -8.46 6.32 -11.85
CA TYR A 377 -8.27 5.62 -13.12
C TYR A 377 -8.97 6.33 -14.27
N TYR A 378 -8.59 5.98 -15.49
CA TYR A 378 -9.26 6.43 -16.71
C TYR A 378 -10.54 5.67 -16.98
#